data_AF-A0AAT9R0D3-F1
#
_entry.id   AF-A0AAT9R0D3-F1
#
_cell.length_a   1.000
_cell.length_b   1.000
_cell.length_c   1.000
_cell.angle_alpha   90.00
_cell.angle_beta   90.00
_cell.angle_gamma   90.00
#
_symmetry.space_group_name_H-M   'P 1'
#
loop_
_entity.id
_entity.type
_entity.pdbx_description
1 polymer ?
#
loop_
_entity_poly.entity_id
_entity_poly.type
_entity_poly.pdbx_seq_one_letter_code
_entity_poly.pdbx_strand_id
1 'polypeptide(L)'
;MTTLRRVIPGAALSGVLLLTGAAPALAGPAQSDGTASTQAAAAAPTKAQRLAKLKTVTENSSASQTKWYTALGQHRTNKQAIKKYKFTWKTDYCSWAPEKIAGGYDFTFACYRHDFGYRNYKKIAGKPAFTRSHKLRIDKAMLGDMNRACGQKFWADPLTPTARKKAKAACLKTAKKYYSAVRSFN
;
A
#
# COMPACT_ATOMS: atom_id res chain seq x y z
N MET A 1 22.80 47.91 -24.31
CA MET A 1 21.41 48.11 -23.85
C MET A 1 21.27 47.48 -22.48
N THR A 2 20.85 48.32 -21.54
CA THR A 2 20.90 48.25 -20.08
C THR A 2 19.80 47.37 -19.50
N THR A 3 20.06 46.63 -18.42
CA THR A 3 19.19 46.40 -17.22
C THR A 3 19.59 45.08 -16.51
N LEU A 4 19.54 44.92 -15.19
CA LEU A 4 19.65 45.82 -14.03
C LEU A 4 19.89 44.86 -12.84
N ARG A 5 20.98 45.01 -12.09
CA ARG A 5 21.23 44.25 -10.86
C ARG A 5 20.34 44.83 -9.75
N ARG A 6 19.56 43.98 -9.09
CA ARG A 6 18.79 44.35 -7.89
C ARG A 6 19.57 43.90 -6.65
N VAL A 7 19.96 44.88 -5.83
CA VAL A 7 20.55 44.70 -4.50
C VAL A 7 19.40 44.73 -3.49
N ILE A 8 19.42 43.81 -2.51
CA ILE A 8 18.51 43.82 -1.36
C ILE A 8 19.35 44.18 -0.12
N PRO A 9 19.02 45.25 0.62
CA PRO A 9 19.70 45.62 1.85
C PRO A 9 19.25 44.75 3.04
N GLY A 10 20.17 44.57 3.99
CA GLY A 10 20.04 43.65 5.11
C GLY A 10 19.05 44.05 6.21
N ALA A 11 18.80 43.08 7.09
CA ALA A 11 18.16 43.28 8.37
C ALA A 11 19.08 42.71 9.46
N ALA A 12 19.53 43.60 10.35
CA ALA A 12 20.30 43.26 11.54
C ALA A 12 19.38 42.60 12.59
N LEU A 13 19.83 41.50 13.17
CA LEU A 13 19.19 40.88 14.32
C LEU A 13 19.95 41.31 15.58
N SER A 14 19.37 42.24 16.33
CA SER A 14 19.74 42.52 17.72
C SER A 14 18.58 42.09 18.60
N GLY A 15 18.77 40.99 19.33
CA GLY A 15 17.83 40.47 20.32
C GLY A 15 18.53 40.37 21.67
N VAL A 16 18.07 41.20 22.60
CA VAL A 16 18.61 41.48 23.93
C VAL A 16 18.54 40.24 24.86
N LEU A 17 19.65 39.98 25.56
CA LEU A 17 19.72 39.04 26.69
C LEU A 17 19.10 39.71 27.93
N LEU A 18 18.01 39.16 28.46
CA LEU A 18 17.49 39.51 29.78
C LEU A 18 17.83 38.38 30.77
N LEU A 19 18.76 38.66 31.69
CA LEU A 19 19.02 37.88 32.90
C LEU A 19 18.23 38.52 34.04
N THR A 20 17.26 37.80 34.60
CA THR A 20 16.69 38.12 35.92
C THR A 20 16.38 36.85 36.72
N GLY A 21 17.12 36.69 37.82
CA GLY A 21 16.64 36.22 39.13
C GLY A 21 16.10 34.79 39.25
N ALA A 22 16.92 33.88 39.77
CA ALA A 22 16.45 32.64 40.39
C ALA A 22 16.13 32.89 41.87
N ALA A 23 14.90 32.57 42.29
CA ALA A 23 14.52 32.43 43.69
C ALA A 23 14.65 30.95 44.11
N PRO A 24 15.12 30.63 45.34
CA PRO A 24 15.12 29.26 45.84
C PRO A 24 13.73 28.90 46.34
N ALA A 25 13.00 28.06 45.59
CA ALA A 25 11.79 27.41 46.09
C ALA A 25 12.19 26.17 46.91
N LEU A 26 11.77 26.15 48.18
CA LEU A 26 11.90 25.01 49.09
C LEU A 26 11.13 23.81 48.51
N ALA A 27 11.87 22.73 48.23
CA ALA A 27 11.30 21.46 47.79
C ALA A 27 10.61 20.76 48.99
N GLY A 28 9.28 20.68 48.95
CA GLY A 28 8.53 19.69 49.71
C GLY A 28 8.66 18.31 49.04
N PRO A 29 8.55 17.20 49.79
CA PRO A 29 8.65 15.87 49.19
C PRO A 29 7.47 15.65 48.26
N ALA A 30 7.73 15.60 46.96
CA ALA A 30 6.78 15.09 45.99
C ALA A 30 6.59 13.61 46.28
N GLN A 31 5.43 13.27 46.86
CA GLN A 31 4.95 11.89 46.89
C GLN A 31 4.82 11.43 45.44
N SER A 32 5.68 10.49 45.06
CA SER A 32 5.61 9.79 43.80
C SER A 32 4.39 8.88 43.84
N ASP A 33 3.23 9.42 43.47
CA ASP A 33 2.08 8.60 43.12
C ASP A 33 2.47 7.77 41.90
N GLY A 34 2.89 6.54 42.18
CA GLY A 34 3.14 5.51 41.20
C GLY A 34 1.84 5.10 40.55
N THR A 35 1.30 5.94 39.66
CA THR A 35 0.33 5.50 38.66
C THR A 35 1.10 4.58 37.71
N ALA A 36 1.13 3.29 38.06
CA ALA A 36 1.45 2.22 37.15
C ALA A 36 0.51 2.36 35.94
N SER A 37 1.05 2.88 34.85
CA SER A 37 0.40 2.87 33.54
C SER A 37 0.29 1.42 33.12
N THR A 38 -0.80 0.77 33.52
CA THR A 38 -1.22 -0.50 32.94
C THR A 38 -1.56 -0.19 31.48
N GLN A 39 -0.57 -0.32 30.61
CA GLN A 39 -0.75 -0.20 29.18
C GLN A 39 -1.62 -1.39 28.75
N ALA A 40 -2.94 -1.17 28.76
CA ALA A 40 -3.92 -2.17 28.39
C ALA A 40 -3.52 -2.74 27.03
N ALA A 41 -3.26 -4.05 26.99
CA ALA A 41 -2.92 -4.73 25.76
C ALA A 41 -4.03 -4.47 24.74
N ALA A 42 -3.69 -3.77 23.65
CA ALA A 42 -4.67 -3.40 22.63
C ALA A 42 -5.37 -4.68 22.11
N ALA A 43 -6.69 -4.73 22.27
CA ALA A 43 -7.48 -5.89 21.86
C ALA A 43 -7.25 -6.24 20.38
N ALA A 44 -7.28 -7.54 20.08
CA ALA A 44 -7.13 -8.01 18.70
C ALA A 44 -8.25 -7.47 17.80
N PRO A 45 -7.97 -7.13 16.53
CA PRO A 45 -8.99 -6.60 15.63
C PRO A 45 -10.17 -7.56 15.44
N THR A 46 -11.39 -7.04 15.54
CA THR A 46 -12.63 -7.80 15.30
C THR A 46 -12.74 -8.24 13.83
N LYS A 47 -13.62 -9.21 13.54
CA LYS A 47 -13.92 -9.63 12.17
C LYS A 47 -14.30 -8.44 11.27
N ALA A 48 -15.14 -7.53 11.75
CA ALA A 48 -15.55 -6.33 11.02
C ALA A 48 -14.35 -5.41 10.71
N GLN A 49 -13.50 -5.14 11.71
CA GLN A 49 -12.29 -4.31 11.52
C GLN A 49 -11.32 -4.95 10.52
N ARG A 50 -11.17 -6.28 10.54
CA ARG A 50 -10.34 -7.02 9.58
C ARG A 50 -10.90 -6.91 8.17
N LEU A 51 -12.22 -7.07 7.98
CA LEU A 51 -12.87 -6.91 6.68
C LEU A 51 -12.79 -5.48 6.15
N ALA A 52 -12.96 -4.48 7.03
CA ALA A 52 -12.80 -3.08 6.67
C ALA A 52 -11.36 -2.79 6.19
N LYS A 53 -10.34 -3.22 6.94
CA LYS A 53 -8.95 -3.10 6.51
C LYS A 53 -8.69 -3.83 5.20
N LEU A 54 -9.19 -5.06 5.05
CA LEU A 54 -9.03 -5.85 3.83
C LEU A 54 -9.64 -5.14 2.62
N LYS A 55 -10.81 -4.52 2.75
CA LYS A 55 -11.44 -3.70 1.71
C LYS A 55 -10.50 -2.59 1.26
N THR A 56 -9.88 -1.84 2.17
CA THR A 56 -8.99 -0.71 1.80
C THR A 56 -7.81 -1.10 0.89
N VAL A 57 -7.36 -2.35 0.94
CA VAL A 57 -6.22 -2.88 0.17
C VAL A 57 -6.64 -3.80 -0.99
N THR A 58 -7.95 -3.99 -1.20
CA THR A 58 -8.52 -4.86 -2.27
C THR A 58 -9.58 -4.17 -3.11
N GLU A 59 -9.71 -2.84 -3.02
CA GLU A 59 -10.56 -2.07 -3.94
C GLU A 59 -9.96 -2.06 -5.35
N ASN A 60 -10.83 -1.83 -6.33
CA ASN A 60 -10.45 -1.66 -7.73
C ASN A 60 -10.02 -0.21 -8.02
N SER A 61 -8.91 0.22 -7.41
CA SER A 61 -8.32 1.55 -7.65
C SER A 61 -6.80 1.51 -7.49
N SER A 62 -6.12 2.45 -8.14
CA SER A 62 -4.67 2.64 -7.98
C SER A 62 -4.31 2.94 -6.52
N ALA A 63 -5.11 3.78 -5.84
CA ALA A 63 -4.91 4.09 -4.43
C ALA A 63 -4.96 2.85 -3.54
N SER A 64 -5.85 1.89 -3.83
CA SER A 64 -5.90 0.62 -3.09
C SER A 64 -4.72 -0.27 -3.38
N GLN A 65 -4.25 -0.31 -4.63
CA GLN A 65 -3.02 -1.02 -5.00
C GLN A 65 -1.81 -0.45 -4.24
N THR A 66 -1.66 0.88 -4.17
CA THR A 66 -0.60 1.54 -3.38
C THR A 66 -0.70 1.16 -1.90
N LYS A 67 -1.91 1.22 -1.31
CA LYS A 67 -2.13 0.80 0.08
C LYS A 67 -1.77 -0.68 0.31
N TRP A 68 -2.01 -1.54 -0.68
CA TRP A 68 -1.60 -2.94 -0.60
C TRP A 68 -0.09 -3.10 -0.64
N TYR A 69 0.64 -2.39 -1.51
CA TYR A 69 2.11 -2.39 -1.50
C TYR A 69 2.67 -1.90 -0.17
N THR A 70 2.11 -0.82 0.39
CA THR A 70 2.50 -0.34 1.73
C THR A 70 2.25 -1.42 2.79
N ALA A 71 1.10 -2.09 2.76
CA ALA A 71 0.78 -3.17 3.70
C ALA A 71 1.71 -4.38 3.53
N LEU A 72 2.10 -4.72 2.30
CA LEU A 72 3.08 -5.76 2.01
C LEU A 72 4.46 -5.41 2.56
N GLY A 73 4.92 -4.17 2.37
CA GLY A 73 6.17 -3.68 2.95
C GLY A 73 6.15 -3.71 4.49
N GLN A 74 5.04 -3.31 5.10
CA GLN A 74 4.81 -3.42 6.55
C GLN A 74 4.82 -4.86 7.03
N HIS A 75 4.25 -5.78 6.25
CA HIS A 75 4.25 -7.21 6.58
C HIS A 75 5.67 -7.78 6.57
N ARG A 76 6.44 -7.50 5.50
CA ARG A 76 7.84 -7.92 5.36
C ARG A 76 8.76 -7.39 6.46
N THR A 77 8.43 -6.22 7.02
CA THR A 77 9.17 -5.58 8.12
C THR A 77 8.50 -5.77 9.48
N ASN A 78 7.61 -6.76 9.61
CA ASN A 78 6.96 -7.16 10.88
C ASN A 78 6.24 -6.04 11.64
N LYS A 79 5.76 -5.00 10.95
CA LYS A 79 5.10 -3.85 11.61
C LYS A 79 3.76 -4.25 12.22
N GLN A 80 3.56 -3.88 13.49
CA GLN A 80 2.32 -4.17 14.22
C GLN A 80 1.07 -3.56 13.58
N ALA A 81 1.23 -2.46 12.82
CA ALA A 81 0.16 -1.83 12.05
C ALA A 81 -0.57 -2.79 11.10
N ILE A 82 0.10 -3.83 10.59
CA ILE A 82 -0.52 -4.85 9.73
C ILE A 82 -0.56 -6.25 10.38
N LYS A 83 0.45 -6.60 11.19
CA LYS A 83 0.57 -7.92 11.83
C LYS A 83 -0.64 -8.25 12.70
N LYS A 84 -1.20 -7.25 13.40
CA LYS A 84 -2.39 -7.41 14.26
C LYS A 84 -3.61 -7.99 13.55
N TYR A 85 -3.76 -7.79 12.24
CA TYR A 85 -4.89 -8.29 11.47
C TYR A 85 -4.80 -9.79 11.13
N LYS A 86 -3.63 -10.41 11.35
CA LYS A 86 -3.37 -11.84 11.09
C LYS A 86 -3.84 -12.27 9.68
N PHE A 87 -3.59 -11.43 8.68
CA PHE A 87 -3.86 -11.77 7.29
C PHE A 87 -2.91 -12.85 6.80
N THR A 88 -3.37 -13.70 5.90
CA THR A 88 -2.50 -14.61 5.16
C THR A 88 -1.87 -13.88 3.98
N TRP A 89 -0.55 -14.01 3.86
CA TRP A 89 0.26 -13.46 2.78
C TRP A 89 0.81 -14.56 1.87
N LYS A 90 0.29 -15.79 1.99
CA LYS A 90 0.66 -16.90 1.10
C LYS A 90 0.20 -16.58 -0.32
N THR A 91 1.06 -16.83 -1.29
CA THR A 91 0.79 -16.65 -2.71
C THR A 91 1.43 -17.79 -3.48
N ASP A 92 0.76 -18.27 -4.53
CA ASP A 92 1.36 -19.09 -5.59
C ASP A 92 1.50 -18.28 -6.90
N TYR A 93 1.42 -16.96 -6.76
CA TYR A 93 1.54 -15.97 -7.82
C TYR A 93 0.52 -16.24 -8.92
N CYS A 94 0.93 -16.39 -10.17
CA CYS A 94 -0.03 -16.55 -11.26
C CYS A 94 -0.43 -18.01 -11.50
N SER A 95 -0.08 -18.92 -10.57
CA SER A 95 -0.39 -20.37 -10.44
C SER A 95 -0.21 -21.23 -11.70
N TRP A 96 -0.99 -20.95 -12.74
CA TRP A 96 -1.04 -21.70 -14.01
C TRP A 96 -0.80 -20.81 -15.23
N ALA A 97 -0.38 -19.57 -15.01
CA ALA A 97 -0.12 -18.60 -16.06
C ALA A 97 1.23 -17.90 -15.81
N PRO A 98 1.95 -17.47 -16.87
CA PRO A 98 3.22 -16.77 -16.70
C PRO A 98 3.10 -15.47 -15.89
N GLU A 99 4.02 -15.18 -14.97
CA GLU A 99 4.09 -13.85 -14.36
C GLU A 99 4.66 -12.81 -15.34
N LYS A 100 5.76 -13.17 -16.01
CA LYS A 100 6.46 -12.33 -16.99
C LYS A 100 5.85 -12.56 -18.36
N ILE A 101 5.51 -11.47 -19.05
CA ILE A 101 4.87 -11.53 -20.36
C ILE A 101 5.64 -10.69 -21.39
N ALA A 102 5.30 -10.88 -22.66
CA ALA A 102 5.98 -10.24 -23.78
C ALA A 102 6.10 -8.72 -23.60
N GLY A 103 7.26 -8.18 -23.97
CA GLY A 103 7.58 -6.75 -23.80
C GLY A 103 8.13 -6.38 -22.43
N GLY A 104 8.46 -7.36 -21.58
CA GLY A 104 9.07 -7.11 -20.27
C GLY A 104 8.07 -6.69 -19.18
N TYR A 105 6.76 -6.84 -19.42
CA TYR A 105 5.75 -6.59 -18.40
C TYR A 105 5.66 -7.75 -17.41
N ASP A 106 5.17 -7.44 -16.21
CA ASP A 106 5.15 -8.37 -15.10
C ASP A 106 3.83 -8.27 -14.32
N PHE A 107 3.14 -9.41 -14.19
CA PHE A 107 1.88 -9.56 -13.46
C PHE A 107 2.04 -10.15 -12.05
N THR A 108 3.26 -10.44 -11.60
CA THR A 108 3.57 -11.04 -10.28
C THR A 108 2.76 -10.40 -9.15
N PHE A 109 2.82 -9.07 -9.03
CA PHE A 109 2.15 -8.37 -7.93
C PHE A 109 0.64 -8.21 -8.12
N ALA A 110 0.14 -8.23 -9.37
CA ALA A 110 -1.29 -8.29 -9.62
C ALA A 110 -1.87 -9.62 -9.13
N CYS A 111 -1.20 -10.72 -9.46
CA CYS A 111 -1.56 -12.06 -9.00
C CYS A 111 -1.42 -12.18 -7.47
N TYR A 112 -0.34 -11.67 -6.88
CA TYR A 112 -0.17 -11.70 -5.42
C TYR A 112 -1.29 -10.91 -4.69
N ARG A 113 -1.67 -9.72 -5.18
CA ARG A 113 -2.78 -8.98 -4.56
C ARG A 113 -4.12 -9.70 -4.72
N HIS A 114 -4.34 -10.36 -5.84
CA HIS A 114 -5.53 -11.20 -6.08
C HIS A 114 -5.61 -12.36 -5.08
N ASP A 115 -4.51 -13.10 -4.93
CA ASP A 115 -4.36 -14.21 -3.99
C ASP A 115 -4.58 -13.78 -2.54
N PHE A 116 -3.97 -12.66 -2.17
CA PHE A 116 -4.17 -12.03 -0.87
C PHE A 116 -5.66 -11.75 -0.61
N GLY A 117 -6.37 -11.18 -1.58
CA GLY A 117 -7.80 -10.94 -1.48
C GLY A 117 -8.60 -12.25 -1.32
N TYR A 118 -8.38 -13.21 -2.22
CA TYR A 118 -9.08 -14.49 -2.24
C TYR A 118 -8.94 -15.25 -0.92
N ARG A 119 -7.70 -15.46 -0.47
CA ARG A 119 -7.42 -16.27 0.72
C ARG A 119 -7.96 -15.61 1.99
N ASN A 120 -7.82 -14.30 2.12
CA ASN A 120 -8.30 -13.59 3.32
C ASN A 120 -9.84 -13.46 3.35
N TYR A 121 -10.50 -13.13 2.24
CA TYR A 121 -11.96 -13.07 2.25
C TYR A 121 -12.59 -14.46 2.45
N LYS A 122 -12.07 -15.52 1.82
CA LYS A 122 -12.55 -16.89 2.07
C LYS A 122 -12.39 -17.27 3.54
N LYS A 123 -11.26 -16.92 4.18
CA LYS A 123 -10.99 -17.22 5.60
C LYS A 123 -11.84 -16.40 6.58
N ILE A 124 -12.07 -15.11 6.30
CA ILE A 124 -12.68 -14.17 7.27
C ILE A 124 -14.19 -14.05 7.04
N ALA A 125 -14.62 -13.90 5.79
CA ALA A 125 -16.03 -13.75 5.45
C ALA A 125 -16.73 -15.11 5.24
N GLY A 126 -15.97 -16.15 4.88
CA GLY A 126 -16.49 -17.46 4.48
C GLY A 126 -16.70 -17.54 2.96
N LYS A 127 -16.68 -18.76 2.41
CA LYS A 127 -16.83 -19.00 0.96
C LYS A 127 -18.12 -18.41 0.37
N PRO A 128 -19.31 -18.57 0.97
CA PRO A 128 -20.54 -18.04 0.39
C PRO A 128 -20.53 -16.51 0.25
N ALA A 129 -20.08 -15.80 1.30
CA ALA A 129 -19.98 -14.34 1.29
C ALA A 129 -18.90 -13.84 0.33
N PHE A 130 -17.78 -14.57 0.22
CA PHE A 130 -16.73 -14.29 -0.75
C PHE A 130 -17.28 -14.32 -2.19
N THR A 131 -17.91 -15.43 -2.59
CA THR A 131 -18.41 -15.62 -3.96
C THR A 131 -19.50 -14.59 -4.29
N ARG A 132 -20.40 -14.29 -3.34
CA ARG A 132 -21.51 -13.35 -3.53
C ARG A 132 -21.08 -11.88 -3.65
N SER A 133 -20.15 -11.41 -2.82
CA SER A 133 -19.98 -9.96 -2.60
C SER A 133 -18.54 -9.45 -2.68
N HIS A 134 -17.55 -10.32 -2.85
CA HIS A 134 -16.14 -9.93 -2.81
C HIS A 134 -15.36 -10.35 -4.04
N LYS A 135 -15.62 -11.57 -4.56
CA LYS A 135 -14.91 -12.16 -5.69
C LYS A 135 -14.83 -11.21 -6.90
N LEU A 136 -15.97 -10.69 -7.36
CA LEU A 136 -16.03 -9.80 -8.52
C LEU A 136 -15.15 -8.55 -8.35
N ARG A 137 -15.14 -7.93 -7.16
CA ARG A 137 -14.32 -6.75 -6.89
C ARG A 137 -12.83 -7.09 -6.97
N ILE A 138 -12.43 -8.23 -6.41
CA ILE A 138 -11.03 -8.66 -6.39
C ILE A 138 -10.56 -9.05 -7.80
N ASP A 139 -11.40 -9.73 -8.58
CA ASP A 139 -11.12 -10.05 -9.99
C ASP A 139 -10.94 -8.77 -10.81
N LYS A 140 -11.83 -7.77 -10.63
CA LYS A 140 -11.69 -6.46 -11.28
C LYS A 140 -10.44 -5.72 -10.84
N ALA A 141 -10.09 -5.80 -9.56
CA ALA A 141 -8.90 -5.18 -9.00
C ALA A 141 -7.62 -5.78 -9.61
N MET A 142 -7.57 -7.10 -9.82
CA MET A 142 -6.49 -7.80 -10.53
C MET A 142 -6.35 -7.31 -11.97
N LEU A 143 -7.46 -7.22 -12.72
CA LEU A 143 -7.44 -6.67 -14.07
C LEU A 143 -6.91 -5.23 -14.09
N GLY A 144 -7.34 -4.41 -13.14
CA GLY A 144 -6.85 -3.04 -12.97
C GLY A 144 -5.34 -2.99 -12.73
N ASP A 145 -4.80 -3.88 -11.90
CA ASP A 145 -3.36 -3.96 -11.63
C ASP A 145 -2.57 -4.35 -12.87
N MET A 146 -3.03 -5.38 -13.59
CA MET A 146 -2.40 -5.84 -14.83
C MET A 146 -2.39 -4.74 -15.89
N ASN A 147 -3.50 -4.00 -16.04
CA ASN A 147 -3.57 -2.87 -16.95
C ASN A 147 -2.57 -1.76 -16.58
N ARG A 148 -2.37 -1.51 -15.28
CA ARG A 148 -1.32 -0.57 -14.81
C ARG A 148 0.08 -1.09 -15.09
N ALA A 149 0.32 -2.39 -14.90
CA ALA A 149 1.58 -3.03 -15.30
C ALA A 149 1.85 -2.87 -16.80
N CYS A 150 0.83 -3.00 -17.66
CA CYS A 150 0.97 -2.73 -19.10
C CYS A 150 1.26 -1.25 -19.43
N GLY A 151 1.00 -0.33 -18.51
CA GLY A 151 1.31 1.09 -18.65
C GLY A 151 2.73 1.47 -18.20
N GLN A 152 3.50 0.52 -17.70
CA GLN A 152 4.85 0.77 -17.16
C GLN A 152 5.79 1.23 -18.28
N LYS A 153 6.66 2.20 -17.94
CA LYS A 153 7.68 2.75 -18.82
C LYS A 153 9.04 2.20 -18.39
N PHE A 154 9.85 1.80 -19.37
CA PHE A 154 11.17 1.24 -19.15
C PHE A 154 12.22 2.33 -19.46
N TRP A 155 13.18 2.52 -18.56
CA TRP A 155 14.18 3.59 -18.67
C TRP A 155 15.21 3.32 -19.77
N ALA A 156 15.61 2.06 -19.93
CA ALA A 156 16.42 1.55 -21.05
C ALA A 156 15.57 0.54 -21.83
N ASP A 157 14.51 1.02 -22.48
CA ASP A 157 13.62 0.18 -23.26
C ASP A 157 14.34 -0.36 -24.51
N PRO A 158 14.56 -1.68 -24.64
CA PRO A 158 15.21 -2.23 -25.82
C PRO A 158 14.28 -2.24 -27.05
N LEU A 159 12.99 -1.94 -26.88
CA LEU A 159 12.02 -1.93 -27.97
C LEU A 159 11.92 -0.55 -28.63
N THR A 160 11.76 -0.55 -29.96
CA THR A 160 11.36 0.66 -30.69
C THR A 160 9.97 1.13 -30.24
N PRO A 161 9.61 2.42 -30.42
CA PRO A 161 8.28 2.92 -30.05
C PRO A 161 7.11 2.12 -30.65
N THR A 162 7.25 1.69 -31.91
CA THR A 162 6.27 0.85 -32.60
C THR A 162 6.15 -0.53 -31.97
N ALA A 163 7.28 -1.19 -31.67
CA ALA A 163 7.30 -2.48 -30.99
C ALA A 163 6.71 -2.38 -29.57
N ARG A 164 7.02 -1.30 -28.83
CA ARG A 164 6.44 -1.01 -27.51
C ARG A 164 4.92 -0.83 -27.57
N LYS A 165 4.39 -0.12 -28.56
CA LYS A 165 2.94 0.02 -28.76
C LYS A 165 2.27 -1.34 -28.99
N LYS A 166 2.86 -2.20 -29.82
CA LYS A 166 2.38 -3.58 -30.06
C LYS A 166 2.46 -4.43 -28.79
N ALA A 167 3.57 -4.38 -28.07
CA ALA A 167 3.77 -5.10 -26.81
C ALA A 167 2.75 -4.68 -25.76
N LYS A 168 2.47 -3.37 -25.62
CA LYS A 168 1.43 -2.87 -24.72
C LYS A 168 0.04 -3.40 -25.08
N ALA A 169 -0.32 -3.42 -26.36
CA ALA A 169 -1.60 -3.96 -26.81
C ALA A 169 -1.72 -5.47 -26.51
N ALA A 170 -0.65 -6.23 -26.74
CA ALA A 170 -0.57 -7.64 -26.39
C ALA A 170 -0.70 -7.86 -24.86
N CYS A 171 -0.02 -7.04 -24.05
CA CYS A 171 -0.13 -7.06 -22.60
C CYS A 171 -1.57 -6.87 -22.12
N LEU A 172 -2.27 -5.85 -22.62
CA LEU A 172 -3.67 -5.59 -22.27
C LEU A 172 -4.60 -6.73 -22.70
N LYS A 173 -4.33 -7.38 -23.84
CA LYS A 173 -5.07 -8.57 -24.27
C LYS A 173 -4.82 -9.74 -23.32
N THR A 174 -3.59 -9.96 -22.88
CA THR A 174 -3.24 -10.99 -21.89
C THR A 174 -3.89 -10.72 -20.54
N ALA A 175 -3.90 -9.47 -20.06
CA ALA A 175 -4.61 -9.08 -18.83
C ALA A 175 -6.10 -9.47 -18.85
N LYS A 176 -6.78 -9.24 -19.99
CA LYS A 176 -8.18 -9.67 -20.18
C LYS A 176 -8.35 -11.18 -20.14
N LYS A 177 -7.39 -11.96 -20.67
CA LYS A 177 -7.41 -13.43 -20.58
C LYS A 177 -7.31 -13.91 -19.12
N TYR A 178 -6.40 -13.32 -18.35
CA TYR A 178 -6.22 -13.66 -16.93
C TYR A 178 -7.49 -13.36 -16.15
N TYR A 179 -8.08 -12.18 -16.37
CA TYR A 179 -9.37 -11.81 -15.79
C TYR A 179 -10.46 -12.82 -16.15
N SER A 180 -10.58 -13.17 -17.43
CA SER A 180 -11.61 -14.12 -17.89
C SER A 180 -11.45 -15.50 -17.24
N ALA A 181 -10.21 -15.98 -17.10
CA ALA A 181 -9.89 -17.24 -16.43
C ALA A 181 -10.29 -17.20 -14.94
N VAL A 182 -9.93 -16.15 -14.19
CA VAL A 182 -10.33 -16.09 -12.77
C VAL A 182 -11.84 -15.93 -12.59
N ARG A 183 -12.54 -15.34 -13.57
CA ARG A 183 -14.00 -15.21 -13.57
C ARG A 183 -14.74 -16.53 -13.79
N SER A 184 -14.15 -17.50 -14.47
CA SER A 184 -14.79 -18.80 -14.74
C SER A 184 -14.73 -19.77 -13.55
N PHE A 185 -13.86 -19.55 -12.56
CA PHE A 185 -13.86 -20.33 -11.32
C PHE A 185 -14.94 -19.83 -10.34
N ASN A 186 -15.59 -20.77 -9.62
CA ASN A 186 -16.60 -20.50 -8.58
C ASN A 186 -16.03 -20.42 -7.16
#